data_AF-A0A1T5LG96-F1
#
_entry.id   AF-A0A1T5LG96-F1
#
_cell.length_a   1.000
_cell.length_b   1.000
_cell.length_c   1.000
_cell.angle_alpha   90.00
_cell.angle_beta   90.00
_cell.angle_gamma   90.00
#
_symmetry.space_group_name_H-M   'P 1'
#
loop_
_entity.id
_entity.type
_entity.pdbx_description
1 polymer ?
#
loop_
_entity_poly.entity_id
_entity_poly.type
_entity_poly.pdbx_seq_one_letter_code
_entity_poly.pdbx_strand_id
1 'polypeptide(L)'
;MDLMRNRMSLTRATAVAAGALLTLGLAACSGAGDSQERSSSDAGTAAEEQPTEEALAEESPQEEAPAEEGADGDVCAAFDSLTSASSALSSADPADLQPTLDKLEELTTTLEGVSEPPAEIADDWGTLTTSFRSVTDGLSEAAEDPTATDAMTKVNDAMSTMTGQEFQDAVQGVGTYAGTHC
;
A
#
# COMPACT_ATOMS: atom_id res chain seq x y z
N MET A 1 27.21 -27.63 -45.98
CA MET A 1 26.34 -26.50 -46.36
C MET A 1 25.55 -26.16 -45.11
N ASP A 2 26.19 -25.69 -44.05
CA ASP A 2 26.73 -24.34 -43.85
C ASP A 2 25.64 -23.25 -43.78
N LEU A 3 25.84 -22.32 -42.84
CA LEU A 3 24.91 -21.34 -42.22
C LEU A 3 24.25 -21.89 -40.94
N MET A 4 24.92 -21.97 -39.80
CA MET A 4 25.58 -20.88 -39.08
C MET A 4 24.75 -19.59 -39.03
N ARG A 5 24.44 -19.19 -37.79
CA ARG A 5 24.40 -17.77 -37.34
C ARG A 5 23.08 -17.04 -37.51
N ASN A 6 22.18 -17.22 -36.53
CA ASN A 6 21.57 -16.05 -35.89
C ASN A 6 21.14 -16.35 -34.45
N ARG A 7 22.12 -16.69 -33.60
CA ARG A 7 22.05 -16.30 -32.18
C ARG A 7 22.23 -14.79 -32.14
N MET A 8 21.15 -14.06 -32.34
CA MET A 8 21.13 -12.62 -32.10
C MET A 8 21.11 -12.43 -30.60
N SER A 9 22.30 -12.19 -30.08
CA SER A 9 22.57 -11.66 -28.75
C SER A 9 21.70 -10.42 -28.53
N LEU A 10 20.60 -10.56 -27.77
CA LEU A 10 19.94 -9.41 -27.16
C LEU A 10 20.77 -8.99 -25.94
N THR A 11 21.92 -8.40 -26.21
CA THR A 11 22.66 -7.62 -25.23
C THR A 11 22.00 -6.25 -25.15
N ARG A 12 20.85 -6.16 -24.45
CA ARG A 12 20.34 -4.86 -23.99
C ARG A 12 20.77 -4.70 -22.54
N ALA A 13 21.90 -4.00 -22.39
CA ALA A 13 22.34 -3.44 -21.13
C ALA A 13 21.35 -2.34 -20.72
N THR A 14 20.36 -2.69 -19.90
CA THR A 14 19.65 -1.73 -19.06
C THR A 14 20.20 -1.90 -17.66
N ALA A 15 21.30 -1.19 -17.40
CA ALA A 15 21.73 -0.92 -16.03
C ALA A 15 20.67 0.01 -15.41
N VAL A 16 19.65 -0.58 -14.78
CA VAL A 16 18.74 0.17 -13.92
C VAL A 16 19.55 0.57 -12.72
N ALA A 17 19.84 1.87 -12.61
CA ALA A 17 20.52 2.44 -11.46
C ALA A 17 19.59 2.30 -10.24
N ALA A 18 19.83 1.27 -9.44
CA ALA A 18 19.31 1.16 -8.08
C ALA A 18 19.92 2.30 -7.26
N GLY A 19 19.16 3.38 -7.06
CA GLY A 19 19.65 4.55 -6.36
C GLY A 19 18.51 5.42 -5.86
N ALA A 20 18.45 5.54 -4.53
CA ALA A 20 17.74 6.55 -3.74
C ALA A 20 16.31 6.22 -3.27
N LEU A 21 16.17 5.27 -2.34
CA LEU A 21 15.10 5.28 -1.32
C LEU A 21 15.65 4.84 0.04
N LEU A 22 16.60 5.60 0.60
CA LEU A 22 17.18 5.39 1.94
C LEU A 22 17.07 6.65 2.81
N THR A 23 15.89 7.27 2.89
CA THR A 23 15.69 8.48 3.73
C THR A 23 14.42 8.47 4.58
N LEU A 24 13.83 7.31 4.88
CA LEU A 24 12.72 7.19 5.85
C LEU A 24 13.17 6.53 7.17
N GLY A 25 14.14 7.12 7.87
CA GLY A 25 14.71 6.44 9.06
C GLY A 25 15.24 7.27 10.23
N LEU A 26 15.07 8.59 10.31
CA LEU A 26 15.81 9.39 11.32
C LEU A 26 15.00 10.42 12.13
N ALA A 27 13.70 10.21 12.35
CA ALA A 27 12.91 11.09 13.23
C ALA A 27 12.19 10.38 14.40
N ALA A 28 12.49 9.11 14.67
CA ALA A 28 11.90 8.35 15.80
C ALA A 28 12.98 7.68 16.66
N CYS A 29 13.97 8.45 17.10
CA CYS A 29 14.82 8.10 18.25
C CYS A 29 15.39 9.38 18.86
N SER A 30 14.49 10.20 19.42
CA SER A 30 14.85 11.30 20.32
C SER A 30 13.91 11.29 21.53
N GLY A 31 13.98 10.20 22.29
CA GLY A 31 13.48 10.11 23.66
C GLY A 31 14.68 9.75 24.55
N ALA A 32 15.30 10.73 25.18
CA ALA A 32 15.04 11.09 26.57
C ALA A 32 15.63 10.08 27.56
N GLY A 33 16.78 10.45 28.12
CA GLY A 33 17.43 9.76 29.22
C GLY A 33 18.30 10.75 30.00
N ASP A 34 17.73 11.89 30.40
CA ASP A 34 18.37 12.82 31.32
C ASP A 34 18.31 12.23 32.73
N SER A 35 19.50 12.02 33.29
CA SER A 35 19.69 11.60 34.67
C SER A 35 19.76 12.87 35.52
N GLN A 36 18.69 13.19 36.25
CA GLN A 36 18.82 14.15 37.34
C GLN A 36 18.07 13.74 38.60
N GLU A 37 18.83 13.83 39.67
CA GLU A 37 18.64 13.23 40.96
C GLU A 37 17.55 13.90 41.78
N ARG A 38 17.03 13.09 42.71
CA ARG A 38 16.09 13.45 43.76
C ARG A 38 16.58 14.66 44.56
N SER A 39 15.70 15.63 44.77
CA SER A 39 15.67 16.36 46.04
C SER A 39 14.25 16.76 46.42
N SER A 40 14.00 16.49 47.70
CA SER A 40 12.74 16.50 48.40
C SER A 40 12.13 17.88 48.61
N SER A 41 10.85 17.80 48.97
CA SER A 41 10.07 18.72 49.82
C SER A 41 9.11 19.63 49.05
N ASP A 42 7.83 19.28 49.07
CA ASP A 42 6.87 20.12 49.79
C ASP A 42 5.66 19.30 50.25
N ALA A 43 5.19 19.63 51.44
CA ALA A 43 4.17 18.91 52.18
C ALA A 43 2.76 19.43 51.83
N GLY A 44 1.84 18.52 51.60
CA GLY A 44 0.40 18.81 51.53
C GLY A 44 -0.39 17.66 52.14
N THR A 45 -0.86 17.86 53.37
CA THR A 45 -1.63 16.91 54.18
C THR A 45 -3.13 17.22 54.09
N ALA A 46 -3.93 16.15 54.26
CA ALA A 46 -5.35 16.07 54.64
C ALA A 46 -6.37 16.16 53.48
N ALA A 47 -7.10 15.07 53.15
CA ALA A 47 -8.26 14.42 53.82
C ALA A 47 -9.52 14.79 52.98
N GLU A 48 -10.52 13.95 52.65
CA GLU A 48 -11.28 12.91 53.37
C GLU A 48 -12.12 12.05 52.38
N GLU A 49 -12.62 10.90 52.87
CA GLU A 49 -13.87 10.15 52.52
C GLU A 49 -14.02 9.51 51.11
N GLN A 50 -13.88 8.19 50.86
CA GLN A 50 -14.74 7.00 51.12
C GLN A 50 -16.21 7.10 50.64
N PRO A 51 -16.92 5.97 50.35
CA PRO A 51 -16.71 4.85 49.41
C PRO A 51 -18.03 4.61 48.61
N THR A 52 -18.39 3.34 48.28
CA THR A 52 -19.67 2.84 47.67
C THR A 52 -19.85 3.03 46.16
N GLU A 53 -20.40 2.10 45.38
CA GLU A 53 -20.76 0.68 45.49
C GLU A 53 -21.09 0.24 44.04
N GLU A 54 -20.84 -1.04 43.75
CA GLU A 54 -21.59 -1.93 42.83
C GLU A 54 -22.56 -1.33 41.80
N ALA A 55 -22.26 -1.57 40.52
CA ALA A 55 -23.29 -1.88 39.52
C ALA A 55 -22.82 -3.06 38.66
N LEU A 56 -23.34 -4.24 39.02
CA LEU A 56 -23.35 -5.46 38.24
C LEU A 56 -24.23 -5.31 36.99
N ALA A 57 -23.85 -6.09 35.98
CA ALA A 57 -24.70 -6.70 34.95
C ALA A 57 -25.22 -5.80 33.82
N GLU A 58 -24.59 -5.95 32.64
CA GLU A 58 -25.31 -6.44 31.45
C GLU A 58 -24.38 -7.38 30.67
N GLU A 59 -24.52 -8.69 30.93
CA GLU A 59 -24.23 -9.69 29.90
C GLU A 59 -25.36 -9.61 28.87
N SER A 60 -25.09 -8.98 27.73
CA SER A 60 -25.85 -9.24 26.52
C SER A 60 -25.12 -10.31 25.72
N PRO A 61 -25.77 -11.42 25.35
CA PRO A 61 -25.20 -12.40 24.45
C PRO A 61 -24.84 -11.71 23.13
N GLN A 62 -23.55 -11.61 22.82
CA GLN A 62 -23.12 -11.39 21.45
C GLN A 62 -23.45 -12.68 20.72
N GLU A 63 -24.64 -12.69 20.10
CA GLU A 63 -24.97 -13.62 19.03
C GLU A 63 -23.79 -13.66 18.06
N GLU A 64 -23.11 -14.79 18.02
CA GLU A 64 -22.21 -15.15 16.94
C GLU A 64 -23.05 -15.24 15.66
N ALA A 65 -23.22 -14.11 14.98
CA ALA A 65 -23.46 -14.15 13.55
C ALA A 65 -22.17 -14.70 12.91
N PRO A 66 -22.22 -15.77 12.11
CA PRO A 66 -21.10 -16.09 11.26
C PRO A 66 -20.83 -14.86 10.40
N ALA A 67 -19.63 -14.29 10.52
CA ALA A 67 -19.11 -13.32 9.57
C ALA A 67 -18.94 -14.04 8.22
N GLU A 68 -20.05 -14.16 7.49
CA GLU A 68 -20.12 -14.58 6.11
C GLU A 68 -20.74 -13.41 5.35
N GLU A 69 -20.01 -12.31 5.18
CA GLU A 69 -20.44 -11.08 4.48
C GLU A 69 -19.28 -10.07 4.56
N GLY A 70 -18.67 -9.52 3.52
CA GLY A 70 -18.69 -9.68 2.08
C GLY A 70 -17.32 -9.16 1.60
N ALA A 71 -17.04 -9.23 0.30
CA ALA A 71 -15.85 -8.59 -0.28
C ALA A 71 -15.96 -7.05 -0.29
N ASP A 72 -16.47 -6.44 0.78
CA ASP A 72 -16.21 -5.04 1.09
C ASP A 72 -14.76 -5.01 1.56
N GLY A 73 -13.85 -4.78 0.61
CA GLY A 73 -12.43 -4.68 0.90
C GLY A 73 -12.23 -3.59 1.94
N ASP A 74 -11.74 -3.95 3.12
CA ASP A 74 -11.25 -2.95 4.05
C ASP A 74 -9.93 -2.38 3.49
N VAL A 75 -9.69 -1.08 3.73
CA VAL A 75 -8.48 -0.40 3.27
C VAL A 75 -7.22 -1.13 3.75
N CYS A 76 -7.21 -1.69 4.96
CA CYS A 76 -6.06 -2.43 5.49
C CYS A 76 -5.80 -3.73 4.74
N ALA A 77 -6.86 -4.47 4.38
CA ALA A 77 -6.73 -5.70 3.59
C ALA A 77 -6.26 -5.40 2.16
N ALA A 78 -6.77 -4.32 1.57
CA ALA A 78 -6.35 -3.88 0.24
C ALA A 78 -4.90 -3.34 0.26
N PHE A 79 -4.50 -2.65 1.33
CA PHE A 79 -3.12 -2.18 1.50
C PHE A 79 -2.12 -3.32 1.73
N ASP A 80 -2.49 -4.36 2.49
CA ASP A 80 -1.67 -5.57 2.62
C ASP A 80 -1.50 -6.26 1.26
N SER A 81 -2.59 -6.36 0.49
CA SER A 81 -2.57 -6.90 -0.87
C SER A 81 -1.66 -6.07 -1.79
N LEU A 82 -1.70 -4.73 -1.68
CA LEU A 82 -0.80 -3.81 -2.40
C LEU A 82 0.67 -4.05 -2.04
N THR A 83 0.97 -4.21 -0.75
CA THR A 83 2.34 -4.45 -0.26
C THR A 83 2.87 -5.82 -0.71
N SER A 84 2.02 -6.84 -0.64
CA SER A 84 2.30 -8.18 -1.13
C SER A 84 2.51 -8.22 -2.64
N ALA A 85 1.65 -7.54 -3.41
CA ALA A 85 1.76 -7.43 -4.85
C ALA A 85 3.04 -6.68 -5.26
N SER A 86 3.39 -5.57 -4.60
CA SER A 86 4.63 -4.84 -4.84
C SER A 86 5.87 -5.71 -4.65
N SER A 87 5.90 -6.53 -3.60
CA SER A 87 6.99 -7.48 -3.34
C SER A 87 7.06 -8.57 -4.41
N ALA A 88 5.90 -9.06 -4.88
CA ALA A 88 5.81 -10.05 -5.95
C ALA A 88 6.27 -9.48 -7.29
N LEU A 89 5.82 -8.27 -7.66
CA LEU A 89 6.22 -7.54 -8.87
C LEU A 89 7.73 -7.28 -8.88
N SER A 90 8.31 -6.92 -7.74
CA SER A 90 9.76 -6.73 -7.59
C SER A 90 10.56 -8.01 -7.82
N SER A 91 9.92 -9.17 -7.65
CA SER A 91 10.51 -10.49 -7.83
C SER A 91 10.14 -11.14 -9.17
N ALA A 92 9.30 -10.50 -9.97
CA ALA A 92 8.78 -11.04 -11.23
C ALA A 92 9.86 -11.02 -12.34
N ASP A 93 9.79 -12.00 -13.24
CA ASP A 93 10.68 -12.04 -14.40
C ASP A 93 10.20 -11.04 -15.47
N PRO A 94 11.02 -10.05 -15.86
CA PRO A 94 10.63 -9.06 -16.87
C PRO A 94 10.44 -9.66 -18.28
N ALA A 95 10.85 -10.90 -18.53
CA ALA A 95 10.58 -11.62 -19.77
C ALA A 95 9.20 -12.31 -19.78
N ASP A 96 8.52 -12.40 -18.63
CA ASP A 96 7.19 -13.04 -18.50
C ASP A 96 6.16 -12.06 -17.90
N LEU A 97 5.46 -11.36 -18.79
CA LEU A 97 4.52 -10.29 -18.43
C LEU A 97 3.13 -10.80 -18.01
N GLN A 98 2.73 -12.00 -18.41
CA GLN A 98 1.40 -12.54 -18.10
C GLN A 98 1.15 -12.72 -16.58
N PRO A 99 2.04 -13.36 -15.80
CA PRO A 99 1.82 -13.47 -14.35
C PRO A 99 1.85 -12.10 -13.63
N THR A 100 2.53 -11.12 -14.21
CA THR A 100 2.56 -9.73 -13.73
C THR A 100 1.21 -9.06 -13.96
N LEU A 101 0.61 -9.25 -15.14
CA LEU A 101 -0.72 -8.75 -15.50
C LEU A 101 -1.81 -9.35 -14.63
N ASP A 102 -1.81 -10.68 -14.44
CA ASP A 102 -2.79 -11.36 -13.59
C ASP A 102 -2.77 -10.77 -12.15
N LYS A 103 -1.57 -10.48 -11.63
CA LYS A 103 -1.44 -9.85 -10.31
C LYS A 103 -1.82 -8.38 -10.25
N LEU A 104 -1.59 -7.63 -11.32
CA LEU A 104 -2.06 -6.24 -11.41
C LEU A 104 -3.60 -6.17 -11.51
N GLU A 105 -4.23 -7.09 -12.23
CA GLU A 105 -5.69 -7.22 -12.32
C GLU A 105 -6.32 -7.62 -10.98
N GLU A 106 -5.75 -8.62 -10.30
CA GLU A 106 -6.16 -9.04 -8.96
C GLU A 106 -6.04 -7.89 -7.95
N LEU A 107 -4.91 -7.17 -7.98
CA LEU A 107 -4.70 -6.00 -7.13
C LEU A 107 -5.69 -4.89 -7.44
N THR A 108 -5.87 -4.54 -8.71
CA THR A 108 -6.83 -3.50 -9.14
C THR A 108 -8.23 -3.84 -8.66
N THR A 109 -8.65 -5.09 -8.83
CA THR A 109 -9.95 -5.58 -8.34
C THR A 109 -10.06 -5.48 -6.82
N THR A 110 -8.97 -5.76 -6.09
CA THR A 110 -8.93 -5.63 -4.63
C THR A 110 -9.07 -4.17 -4.19
N LEU A 111 -8.40 -3.24 -4.89
CA LEU A 111 -8.50 -1.81 -4.62
C LEU A 111 -9.91 -1.26 -4.92
N GLU A 112 -10.50 -1.69 -6.04
CA GLU A 112 -11.87 -1.37 -6.45
C GLU A 112 -12.93 -2.00 -5.53
N GLY A 113 -12.59 -3.10 -4.86
CA GLY A 113 -13.44 -3.74 -3.85
C GLY A 113 -13.60 -2.94 -2.56
N VAL A 114 -12.79 -1.89 -2.36
CA VAL A 114 -12.96 -0.96 -1.24
C VAL A 114 -14.04 0.07 -1.60
N SER A 115 -15.27 -0.26 -1.23
CA SER A 115 -16.46 0.56 -1.54
C SER A 115 -16.47 1.91 -0.82
N GLU A 116 -15.96 1.97 0.42
CA GLU A 116 -16.04 3.16 1.27
C GLU A 116 -14.73 3.40 2.04
N PRO A 117 -13.72 4.00 1.39
CA PRO A 117 -12.49 4.38 2.08
C PRO A 117 -12.79 5.48 3.12
N PRO A 118 -12.05 5.51 4.24
CA PRO A 118 -12.11 6.58 5.23
C PRO A 118 -12.00 7.97 4.58
N ALA A 119 -12.81 8.91 5.04
CA ALA A 119 -12.93 10.24 4.42
C ALA A 119 -11.60 11.01 4.32
N GLU A 120 -10.65 10.72 5.22
CA GLU A 120 -9.31 11.33 5.22
C GLU A 120 -8.40 10.87 4.08
N ILE A 121 -8.66 9.70 3.49
CA ILE A 121 -7.90 9.15 2.35
C ILE A 121 -8.79 8.86 1.14
N ALA A 122 -10.06 9.28 1.14
CA ALA A 122 -10.99 8.92 0.06
C ALA A 122 -10.53 9.44 -1.32
N ASP A 123 -10.04 10.69 -1.38
CA ASP A 123 -9.49 11.28 -2.60
C ASP A 123 -8.19 10.58 -3.04
N ASP A 124 -7.31 10.28 -2.09
CA ASP A 124 -6.05 9.57 -2.34
C ASP A 124 -6.30 8.14 -2.83
N TRP A 125 -7.25 7.44 -2.22
CA TRP A 125 -7.67 6.10 -2.60
C TRP A 125 -8.28 6.07 -4.00
N GLY A 126 -9.11 7.07 -4.33
CA GLY A 126 -9.67 7.24 -5.68
C GLY A 126 -8.58 7.47 -6.73
N THR A 127 -7.58 8.29 -6.41
CA THR A 127 -6.41 8.56 -7.27
C THR A 127 -5.61 7.29 -7.52
N LEU A 128 -5.35 6.53 -6.45
CA LEU A 128 -4.60 5.28 -6.50
C LEU A 128 -5.33 4.24 -7.36
N THR A 129 -6.61 4.00 -7.07
CA THR A 129 -7.45 3.04 -7.80
C THR A 129 -7.56 3.39 -9.29
N THR A 130 -7.79 4.66 -9.62
CA THR A 130 -7.87 5.15 -11.01
C THR A 130 -6.55 4.93 -11.76
N SER A 131 -5.42 5.21 -11.10
CA SER A 131 -4.11 5.04 -11.70
C SER A 131 -3.79 3.57 -11.96
N PHE A 132 -4.06 2.69 -10.98
CA PHE A 132 -3.89 1.25 -11.14
C PHE A 132 -4.77 0.69 -12.26
N ARG A 133 -6.05 1.09 -12.32
CA ARG A 133 -6.96 0.75 -13.43
C ARG A 133 -6.38 1.13 -14.79
N SER A 134 -5.92 2.37 -14.94
CA SER A 134 -5.36 2.86 -16.20
C SER A 134 -4.12 2.09 -16.66
N VAL A 135 -3.26 1.69 -15.71
CA VAL A 135 -2.05 0.90 -16.01
C VAL A 135 -2.42 -0.51 -16.42
N THR A 136 -3.28 -1.16 -15.64
CA THR A 136 -3.77 -2.52 -15.92
C THR A 136 -4.46 -2.59 -17.27
N ASP A 137 -5.36 -1.65 -17.58
CA ASP A 137 -6.04 -1.60 -18.89
C ASP A 137 -5.05 -1.38 -20.05
N GLY A 138 -4.08 -0.46 -19.89
CA GLY A 138 -3.06 -0.21 -20.90
C GLY A 138 -2.15 -1.42 -21.15
N LEU A 139 -1.73 -2.10 -20.09
CA LEU A 139 -0.88 -3.29 -20.18
C LEU A 139 -1.64 -4.50 -20.76
N SER A 140 -2.91 -4.67 -20.41
CA SER A 140 -3.77 -5.74 -20.95
C SER A 140 -3.94 -5.57 -22.47
N GLU A 141 -4.27 -4.36 -22.93
CA GLU A 141 -4.39 -4.05 -24.36
C GLU A 141 -3.05 -4.24 -25.11
N ALA A 142 -1.92 -3.88 -24.50
CA ALA A 142 -0.60 -4.08 -25.08
C ALA A 142 -0.19 -5.56 -25.13
N ALA A 143 -0.71 -6.40 -24.23
CA ALA A 143 -0.47 -7.84 -24.23
C ALA A 143 -1.31 -8.55 -25.31
N GLU A 144 -2.54 -8.07 -25.56
CA GLU A 144 -3.39 -8.57 -26.63
C GLU A 144 -2.87 -8.19 -28.02
N ASP A 145 -2.41 -6.95 -28.21
CA ASP A 145 -1.76 -6.48 -29.44
C ASP A 145 -0.50 -5.65 -29.15
N PRO A 146 0.70 -6.25 -29.15
CA PRO A 146 1.96 -5.54 -28.88
C PRO A 146 2.37 -4.57 -30.01
N THR A 147 1.65 -4.57 -31.13
CA THR A 147 1.85 -3.62 -32.23
C THR A 147 0.89 -2.44 -32.18
N ALA A 148 -0.10 -2.48 -31.29
CA ALA A 148 -1.02 -1.37 -31.04
C ALA A 148 -0.25 -0.20 -30.42
N THR A 149 0.01 0.83 -31.24
CA THR A 149 0.74 2.02 -30.81
C THR A 149 -0.01 2.78 -29.71
N ASP A 150 -1.35 2.77 -29.77
CA ASP A 150 -2.20 3.39 -28.76
C ASP A 150 -2.07 2.70 -27.39
N ALA A 151 -1.91 1.37 -27.35
CA ALA A 151 -1.71 0.62 -26.11
C ALA A 151 -0.38 0.99 -25.44
N MET A 152 0.69 1.07 -26.24
CA MET A 152 2.00 1.53 -25.76
C MET A 152 1.97 2.99 -25.27
N THR A 153 1.21 3.86 -25.93
CA THR A 153 0.99 5.25 -25.47
C THR A 153 0.24 5.26 -24.14
N LYS A 154 -0.84 4.50 -23.99
CA LYS A 154 -1.60 4.38 -22.73
C LYS A 154 -0.72 3.89 -21.58
N VAL A 155 0.08 2.85 -21.80
CA VAL A 155 1.04 2.35 -20.79
C VAL A 155 2.02 3.46 -20.39
N ASN A 156 2.58 4.18 -21.35
CA ASN A 156 3.53 5.26 -21.05
C ASN A 156 2.87 6.44 -20.31
N ASP A 157 1.65 6.81 -20.68
CA ASP A 157 0.88 7.86 -20.01
C ASP A 157 0.50 7.42 -18.59
N ALA A 158 0.04 6.18 -18.41
CA ALA A 158 -0.32 5.62 -17.12
C ALA A 158 0.90 5.50 -16.19
N MET A 159 2.05 5.07 -16.71
CA MET A 159 3.33 5.08 -15.98
C MET A 159 3.76 6.50 -15.63
N SER A 160 3.56 7.47 -16.53
CA SER A 160 3.84 8.88 -16.25
C SER A 160 2.96 9.40 -15.10
N THR A 161 1.66 9.05 -15.10
CA THR A 161 0.72 9.36 -14.01
C THR A 161 1.16 8.74 -12.68
N MET A 162 1.57 7.47 -12.66
CA MET A 162 2.10 6.82 -11.45
C MET A 162 3.40 7.47 -10.93
N THR A 163 4.21 8.05 -11.82
CA THR A 163 5.39 8.83 -11.39
C THR A 163 5.07 10.28 -11.07
N GLY A 164 3.83 10.72 -11.30
CA GLY A 164 3.35 12.06 -11.04
C GLY A 164 3.32 12.36 -9.54
N GLN A 165 3.39 13.65 -9.20
CA GLN A 165 3.38 14.09 -7.80
C GLN A 165 2.05 13.73 -7.11
N GLU A 166 0.93 13.88 -7.81
CA GLU A 166 -0.41 13.56 -7.29
C GLU A 166 -0.53 12.10 -6.87
N PHE A 167 -0.04 11.17 -7.69
CA PHE A 167 -0.02 9.75 -7.32
C PHE A 167 0.91 9.47 -6.14
N GLN A 168 2.09 10.10 -6.10
CA GLN A 168 3.04 9.92 -4.99
C GLN A 168 2.47 10.45 -3.67
N ASP A 169 1.82 11.61 -3.70
CA ASP A 169 1.13 12.21 -2.56
C ASP A 169 0.00 11.29 -2.09
N ALA A 170 -0.79 10.73 -3.02
CA ALA A 170 -1.86 9.77 -2.72
C ALA A 170 -1.33 8.46 -2.08
N VAL A 171 -0.28 7.86 -2.64
CA VAL A 171 0.36 6.67 -2.06
C VAL A 171 0.92 6.96 -0.67
N GLN A 172 1.48 8.16 -0.45
CA GLN A 172 1.97 8.57 0.86
C GLN A 172 0.83 8.78 1.85
N GLY A 173 -0.28 9.39 1.44
CA GLY A 173 -1.48 9.59 2.26
C GLY A 173 -2.06 8.25 2.72
N VAL A 174 -2.33 7.36 1.77
CA VAL A 174 -2.81 6.00 2.04
C VAL A 174 -1.82 5.21 2.91
N GLY A 175 -0.52 5.29 2.61
CA GLY A 175 0.51 4.58 3.39
C GLY A 175 0.66 5.11 4.82
N THR A 176 0.51 6.42 5.03
CA THR A 176 0.54 7.05 6.36
C THR A 176 -0.67 6.62 7.19
N TYR A 177 -1.85 6.63 6.56
CA TYR A 177 -3.07 6.12 7.16
C TYR A 177 -2.90 4.65 7.57
N ALA A 178 -2.52 3.78 6.63
CA ALA A 178 -2.37 2.36 6.88
C ALA A 178 -1.35 2.08 8.00
N GLY A 179 -0.20 2.78 8.00
CA GLY A 179 0.81 2.62 9.06
C GLY A 179 0.36 3.07 10.46
N THR A 180 -0.69 3.88 10.54
CA THR A 180 -1.26 4.36 11.81
C THR A 180 -2.47 3.52 12.26
N HIS A 181 -3.20 2.93 11.30
CA HIS A 181 -4.54 2.38 11.53
C HIS A 181 -4.69 0.86 11.27
N CYS A 182 -3.71 0.16 10.66
CA CYS A 182 -3.85 -1.25 10.22
C CYS A 182 -3.11 -2.34 11.04
#